data_AF-Q50044-F1
#
_entry.id   AF-Q50044-F1
#
_cell.length_a   1.000
_cell.length_b   1.000
_cell.length_c   1.000
_cell.angle_alpha   90.00
_cell.angle_beta   90.00
_cell.angle_gamma   90.00
#
_symmetry.space_group_name_H-M   'P 1'
#
loop_
_entity.id
_entity.type
_entity.pdbx_description
1 polymer ?
#
loop_
_entity_poly.entity_id
_entity_poly.type
_entity_poly.pdbx_seq_one_letter_code
_entity_poly.pdbx_strand_id
1 'polypeptide(L)'
;MVSMPLSKLPIALISSWAAAELGRPEISQAVVEGSGVRIVVIAVVGALLLCRAIPALRRDKENFFSYSGTWVIADISVMNFGIFDLLQVTVLVSLFALILVMSTASGVALFITQYAPRRVVGAVAYSVDLLAVVPSIICGVWGWYVLAPQLCPITTWLDRTLV
;
A
#
# COMPACT_ATOMS: atom_id res chain seq x y z
N MET A 1 -43.74 32.88 15.01
CA MET A 1 -43.50 32.89 13.55
C MET A 1 -43.13 34.31 13.15
N VAL A 2 -41.84 34.64 13.19
CA VAL A 2 -41.33 35.98 12.82
C VAL A 2 -40.66 35.83 11.46
N SER A 3 -41.31 36.35 10.42
CA SER A 3 -40.74 36.44 9.07
C SER A 3 -39.69 37.54 9.04
N MET A 4 -38.43 37.19 9.27
CA MET A 4 -37.32 38.07 8.91
C MET A 4 -37.19 38.10 7.37
N PRO A 5 -37.27 39.27 6.71
CA PRO A 5 -36.97 39.38 5.29
C PRO A 5 -35.47 39.12 5.08
N LEU A 6 -35.13 38.15 4.22
CA LEU A 6 -33.76 37.74 3.86
C LEU A 6 -32.89 38.84 3.22
N SER A 7 -33.42 40.06 3.05
CA SER A 7 -32.79 41.17 2.31
C SER A 7 -31.70 41.91 3.08
N LYS A 8 -31.45 41.59 4.36
CA LYS A 8 -30.48 42.29 5.22
C LYS A 8 -29.48 41.37 5.91
N LEU A 9 -29.07 40.29 5.25
CA LEU A 9 -27.88 39.56 5.71
C LEU A 9 -26.64 40.42 5.40
N PRO A 10 -25.72 40.66 6.36
CA PRO A 10 -24.51 41.43 6.12
C PRO A 10 -23.56 40.60 5.24
N ILE A 11 -23.69 40.75 3.92
CA ILE A 11 -22.83 40.14 2.88
C ILE A 11 -21.33 40.44 3.12
N ALA A 12 -21.02 41.49 3.87
CA ALA A 12 -19.66 41.90 4.24
C ALA A 12 -18.90 40.87 5.10
N LEU A 13 -19.59 40.09 5.93
CA LEU A 13 -18.90 39.06 6.73
C LEU A 13 -18.45 37.90 5.82
N ILE A 14 -19.20 37.65 4.73
CA ILE A 14 -18.92 36.56 3.81
C ILE A 14 -17.78 36.88 2.84
N SER A 15 -17.71 38.13 2.37
CA SER A 15 -16.65 38.56 1.47
C SER A 15 -15.27 38.64 2.12
N SER A 16 -15.19 38.91 3.43
CA SER A 16 -13.90 39.05 4.13
C SER A 16 -13.19 37.72 4.39
N TRP A 17 -13.91 36.65 4.72
CA TRP A 17 -13.32 35.31 4.81
C TRP A 17 -12.96 34.74 3.43
N ALA A 18 -13.81 34.97 2.43
CA ALA A 18 -13.54 34.56 1.05
C ALA A 18 -12.33 35.30 0.46
N ALA A 19 -12.10 36.56 0.84
CA ALA A 19 -10.91 37.32 0.46
C ALA A 19 -9.64 36.86 1.20
N ALA A 20 -9.76 36.34 2.43
CA ALA A 20 -8.64 35.78 3.18
C ALA A 20 -8.15 34.45 2.57
N GLU A 21 -9.08 33.66 2.02
CA GLU A 21 -8.78 32.41 1.31
C GLU A 21 -8.12 32.64 -0.07
N LEU A 22 -8.45 33.75 -0.75
CA LEU A 22 -8.04 34.03 -2.14
C LEU A 22 -6.68 34.73 -2.30
N GLY A 23 -5.96 35.01 -1.22
CA GLY A 23 -4.96 36.09 -1.21
C GLY A 23 -3.54 35.78 -0.72
N ARG A 24 -3.06 34.52 -0.70
CA ARG A 24 -1.62 34.25 -0.43
C ARG A 24 -0.94 33.53 -1.61
N PRO A 25 -0.74 34.23 -2.75
CA PRO A 25 -0.10 33.65 -3.94
C PRO A 25 1.31 33.10 -3.66
N GLU A 26 2.00 33.60 -2.63
CA GLU A 26 3.34 33.14 -2.25
C GLU A 26 3.36 31.68 -1.72
N ILE A 27 2.31 31.25 -1.01
CA ILE A 27 2.25 29.89 -0.44
C ILE A 27 1.83 28.88 -1.53
N SER A 28 0.90 29.26 -2.41
CA SER A 28 0.51 28.41 -3.54
C SER A 28 1.65 28.28 -4.56
N GLN A 29 2.43 29.34 -4.81
CA GLN A 29 3.60 29.30 -5.67
C GLN A 29 4.73 28.45 -5.09
N ALA A 30 5.02 28.53 -3.78
CA ALA A 30 6.01 27.65 -3.14
C ALA A 30 5.62 26.16 -3.17
N VAL A 31 4.33 25.84 -3.06
CA VAL A 31 3.81 24.45 -3.22
C VAL A 31 3.90 23.97 -4.67
N VAL A 32 3.71 24.86 -5.64
CA VAL A 32 3.80 24.56 -7.07
C VAL A 32 5.25 24.38 -7.53
N GLU A 33 6.18 25.21 -7.06
CA GLU A 33 7.63 25.09 -7.35
C GLU A 33 8.24 23.82 -6.74
N GLY A 34 7.81 23.43 -5.53
CA GLY A 34 8.22 22.16 -4.91
C GLY A 34 7.69 20.91 -5.61
N SER A 35 6.61 21.02 -6.39
CA SER A 35 6.06 19.89 -7.17
C SER A 35 6.86 19.58 -8.43
N GLY A 36 7.51 20.58 -9.06
CA GLY A 36 8.32 20.36 -10.25
C GLY A 36 9.51 19.43 -9.99
N VAL A 37 10.20 19.61 -8.86
CA VAL A 37 11.36 18.79 -8.46
C VAL A 37 10.97 17.33 -8.27
N ARG A 38 9.80 17.05 -7.67
CA ARG A 38 9.33 15.68 -7.44
C ARG A 38 9.08 14.92 -8.74
N ILE A 39 8.49 15.59 -9.74
CA ILE A 39 8.22 15.01 -11.05
C ILE A 39 9.54 14.68 -11.77
N VAL A 40 10.52 15.59 -11.69
CA VAL A 40 11.86 15.36 -12.29
C VAL A 40 12.56 14.19 -11.61
N VAL A 41 12.52 14.09 -10.27
CA VAL A 41 13.13 12.96 -9.55
C VAL A 41 12.50 11.63 -9.96
N ILE A 42 11.16 11.54 -10.02
CA ILE A 42 10.47 10.32 -10.46
C ILE A 42 10.82 9.99 -11.92
N ALA A 43 10.88 11.00 -12.80
CA ALA A 43 11.26 10.81 -14.19
C ALA A 43 12.70 10.30 -14.34
N VAL A 44 13.65 10.82 -13.55
CA VAL A 44 15.05 10.38 -13.54
C VAL A 44 15.17 8.95 -13.02
N VAL A 45 14.47 8.61 -11.93
CA VAL A 45 14.45 7.23 -11.40
C VAL A 45 13.83 6.28 -12.42
N GLY A 46 12.70 6.67 -13.05
CA GLY A 46 12.06 5.89 -14.10
C GLY A 46 12.99 5.65 -15.30
N ALA A 47 13.69 6.70 -15.76
CA ALA A 47 14.66 6.58 -16.84
C ALA A 47 15.84 5.68 -16.47
N LEU A 48 16.37 5.81 -15.24
CA LEU A 48 17.46 4.96 -14.73
C LEU A 48 17.04 3.49 -14.68
N LEU A 49 15.82 3.20 -14.19
CA LEU A 49 15.26 1.86 -14.14
C LEU A 49 15.07 1.28 -15.55
N LEU A 50 14.57 2.07 -16.50
CA LEU A 50 14.42 1.64 -17.90
C LEU A 50 15.77 1.35 -18.56
N CYS A 51 16.76 2.24 -18.40
CA CYS A 51 18.11 2.04 -18.92
C CYS A 51 18.78 0.77 -18.35
N ARG A 52 18.45 0.36 -17.11
CA ARG A 52 18.93 -0.88 -16.48
C ARG A 52 18.11 -2.11 -16.90
N ALA A 53 16.80 -1.98 -17.04
CA ALA A 53 15.89 -3.08 -17.35
C ALA A 53 16.00 -3.55 -18.81
N ILE A 54 16.09 -2.62 -19.78
CA ILE A 54 16.18 -2.96 -21.22
C ILE A 54 17.35 -3.90 -21.54
N PRO A 55 18.61 -3.65 -21.11
CA PRO A 55 19.72 -4.54 -21.40
C PRO A 55 19.65 -5.87 -20.62
N ALA A 56 18.88 -5.93 -19.53
CA ALA A 56 18.62 -7.18 -18.81
C ALA A 56 17.63 -8.05 -19.61
N LEU A 57 16.50 -7.47 -20.05
CA LEU A 57 15.51 -8.19 -20.87
C LEU A 57 16.07 -8.62 -22.23
N ARG A 58 16.94 -7.82 -22.86
CA ARG A 58 17.56 -8.18 -24.16
C ARG A 58 18.52 -9.37 -24.09
N ARG A 59 19.03 -9.69 -22.90
CA ARG A 59 19.95 -10.83 -22.69
C ARG A 59 19.22 -12.12 -22.32
N ASP A 60 17.94 -12.03 -21.98
CA ASP A 60 17.08 -13.18 -21.79
C ASP A 60 16.79 -13.82 -23.16
N LYS A 61 17.14 -15.10 -23.31
CA LYS A 61 16.95 -15.86 -24.55
C LYS A 61 15.72 -16.76 -24.49
N GLU A 62 15.00 -16.76 -23.37
CA GLU A 62 13.83 -17.60 -23.13
C GLU A 62 12.52 -16.80 -23.21
N ASN A 63 11.38 -17.51 -23.26
CA ASN A 63 10.05 -16.88 -23.22
C ASN A 63 9.75 -16.34 -21.81
N PHE A 64 10.03 -15.06 -21.57
CA PHE A 64 9.77 -14.31 -20.33
C PHE A 64 8.41 -14.59 -19.65
N PHE A 65 7.37 -14.82 -20.44
CA PHE A 65 5.99 -15.02 -19.97
C PHE A 65 5.61 -16.48 -19.67
N SER A 66 6.36 -17.46 -20.19
CA SER A 66 6.04 -18.89 -20.03
C SER A 66 7.14 -19.70 -19.37
N TYR A 67 8.29 -19.08 -19.11
CA TYR A 67 9.39 -19.74 -18.41
C TYR A 67 9.02 -19.96 -16.94
N SER A 68 8.82 -21.23 -16.58
CA SER A 68 8.55 -21.70 -15.22
C SER A 68 9.74 -22.53 -14.72
N GLY A 69 10.95 -21.99 -14.86
CA GLY A 69 12.21 -22.68 -14.55
C GLY A 69 13.06 -21.95 -13.51
N THR A 70 14.21 -22.53 -13.17
CA THR A 70 15.14 -21.96 -12.18
C THR A 70 15.68 -20.61 -12.66
N TRP A 71 15.51 -19.59 -11.82
CA TRP A 71 16.03 -18.26 -12.09
C TRP A 71 17.55 -18.25 -11.97
N VAL A 72 18.23 -18.06 -13.10
CA VAL A 72 19.69 -17.94 -13.16
C VAL A 72 20.04 -16.52 -13.59
N ILE A 73 20.35 -15.69 -12.59
CA ILE A 73 20.71 -14.26 -12.78
C ILE A 73 22.18 -14.00 -12.43
N ALA A 74 22.86 -14.98 -11.83
CA ALA A 74 24.26 -14.88 -11.40
C ALA A 74 25.25 -15.05 -12.57
N ASP A 75 24.86 -15.75 -13.64
CA ASP A 75 25.70 -15.99 -14.81
C ASP A 75 25.21 -15.13 -15.99
N ILE A 76 26.02 -14.15 -16.37
CA ILE A 76 25.75 -13.17 -17.44
C ILE A 76 25.73 -13.80 -18.84
N SER A 77 26.18 -15.05 -18.97
CA SER A 77 26.21 -15.79 -20.24
C SER A 77 24.94 -16.61 -20.50
N VAL A 78 24.24 -17.02 -19.44
CA VAL A 78 23.01 -17.84 -19.47
C VAL A 78 22.02 -17.23 -18.49
N MET A 79 21.38 -16.13 -18.89
CA MET A 79 20.42 -15.42 -18.05
C MET A 79 19.00 -15.88 -18.38
N ASN A 80 18.36 -16.54 -17.41
CA ASN A 80 17.01 -17.11 -17.54
C ASN A 80 16.12 -16.56 -16.43
N PHE A 81 15.09 -15.79 -16.80
CA PHE A 81 14.13 -15.18 -15.88
C PHE A 81 12.72 -15.29 -16.47
N GLY A 82 11.78 -15.83 -15.69
CA GLY A 82 10.36 -15.86 -16.05
C GLY A 82 9.48 -15.14 -15.03
N ILE A 83 8.58 -14.26 -15.49
CA ILE A 83 7.65 -13.52 -14.62
C ILE A 83 6.47 -14.39 -14.14
N PHE A 84 6.20 -15.51 -14.82
CA PHE A 84 5.02 -16.34 -14.59
C PHE A 84 4.94 -16.86 -13.16
N ASP A 85 6.02 -17.43 -12.65
CA ASP A 85 6.09 -17.98 -11.28
C ASP A 85 5.88 -16.88 -10.22
N LEU A 86 6.52 -15.72 -10.41
CA LEU A 86 6.32 -14.57 -9.51
C LEU A 86 4.88 -14.03 -9.54
N LEU A 87 4.28 -13.94 -10.73
CA LEU A 87 2.89 -13.50 -10.86
C LEU A 87 1.95 -14.48 -10.20
N GLN A 88 2.15 -15.78 -10.41
CA GLN A 88 1.32 -16.81 -9.81
C GLN A 88 1.36 -16.73 -8.28
N VAL A 89 2.55 -16.63 -7.69
CA VAL A 89 2.69 -16.49 -6.22
C VAL A 89 2.08 -15.18 -5.73
N THR A 90 2.31 -14.05 -6.42
CA THR A 90 1.76 -12.75 -6.00
C THR A 90 0.23 -12.72 -6.05
N VAL A 91 -0.37 -13.27 -7.11
CA VAL A 91 -1.83 -13.35 -7.26
C VAL A 91 -2.42 -14.29 -6.21
N LEU A 92 -1.81 -15.46 -6.00
CA LEU A 92 -2.29 -16.41 -4.99
C LEU A 92 -2.22 -15.79 -3.59
N VAL A 93 -1.07 -15.22 -3.19
CA VAL A 93 -0.90 -14.60 -1.87
C VAL A 93 -1.85 -13.43 -1.66
N SER A 94 -2.01 -12.55 -2.66
CA SER A 94 -2.92 -11.40 -2.54
C SER A 94 -4.39 -11.82 -2.44
N LEU A 95 -4.81 -12.83 -3.19
CA LEU A 95 -6.16 -13.37 -3.11
C LEU A 95 -6.45 -13.98 -1.73
N PHE A 96 -5.54 -14.82 -1.23
CA PHE A 96 -5.66 -15.41 0.11
C PHE A 96 -5.66 -14.33 1.20
N ALA A 97 -4.78 -13.33 1.08
CA ALA A 97 -4.74 -12.21 2.02
C ALA A 97 -6.06 -11.44 2.05
N LEU A 98 -6.63 -11.10 0.88
CA LEU A 98 -7.91 -10.38 0.81
C LEU A 98 -9.07 -11.16 1.43
N ILE A 99 -9.17 -12.46 1.17
CA ILE A 99 -10.25 -13.30 1.71
C ILE A 99 -10.18 -13.33 3.25
N LEU A 100 -8.99 -13.59 3.80
CA LEU A 100 -8.79 -13.66 5.25
C LEU A 100 -8.98 -12.30 5.93
N VAL A 101 -8.45 -11.24 5.31
CA VAL A 101 -8.55 -9.86 5.83
C VAL A 101 -9.98 -9.37 5.80
N MET A 102 -10.71 -9.55 4.69
CA MET A 102 -12.11 -9.10 4.60
C MET A 102 -12.99 -9.78 5.66
N SER A 103 -12.84 -11.10 5.81
CA SER A 103 -13.60 -11.86 6.82
C SER A 103 -13.33 -11.33 8.24
N THR A 104 -12.06 -11.15 8.57
CA THR A 104 -11.65 -10.70 9.92
C THR A 104 -12.03 -9.24 10.18
N ALA A 105 -11.84 -8.35 9.19
CA ALA A 105 -12.10 -6.92 9.31
C ALA A 105 -13.60 -6.64 9.52
N SER A 106 -14.49 -7.33 8.81
CA SER A 106 -15.93 -7.20 9.03
C SER A 106 -16.35 -7.60 10.46
N GLY A 107 -15.72 -8.65 11.02
CA GLY A 107 -15.97 -9.07 12.41
C GLY A 107 -15.58 -8.00 13.43
N VAL A 108 -14.39 -7.41 13.28
CA VAL A 108 -13.90 -6.34 14.17
C VAL A 108 -14.75 -5.08 14.05
N ALA A 109 -15.15 -4.70 12.83
CA ALA A 109 -16.00 -3.54 12.59
C ALA A 109 -17.38 -3.69 13.27
N LEU A 110 -18.01 -4.85 13.14
CA LEU A 110 -19.29 -5.14 13.79
C LEU A 110 -19.16 -5.15 15.32
N PHE A 111 -18.08 -5.72 15.85
CA PHE A 111 -17.83 -5.73 17.28
C PHE A 111 -17.72 -4.31 17.86
N ILE A 112 -16.95 -3.43 17.21
CA ILE A 112 -16.76 -2.05 17.67
C ILE A 112 -18.07 -1.24 17.55
N THR A 113 -18.86 -1.46 16.50
CA THR A 113 -20.07 -0.66 16.24
C THR A 113 -21.29 -1.10 17.05
N GLN A 114 -21.50 -2.39 17.26
CA GLN A 114 -22.74 -2.90 17.86
C GLN A 114 -22.58 -3.54 19.24
N TYR A 115 -21.40 -4.08 19.56
CA TYR A 115 -21.20 -4.89 20.77
C TYR A 115 -20.30 -4.24 21.83
N ALA A 116 -19.43 -3.30 21.44
CA ALA A 116 -18.41 -2.78 22.32
C ALA A 116 -18.93 -1.67 23.26
N PRO A 117 -18.77 -1.81 24.60
CA PRO A 117 -19.07 -0.73 25.53
C PRO A 117 -18.07 0.43 25.36
N ARG A 118 -18.55 1.65 25.60
CA ARG A 118 -17.87 2.93 25.28
C ARG A 118 -16.42 3.07 25.80
N ARG A 119 -16.03 2.31 26.84
CA ARG A 119 -14.67 2.28 27.39
C ARG A 119 -13.70 1.38 26.60
N VAL A 120 -14.20 0.31 25.99
CA VAL A 120 -13.36 -0.69 25.28
C VAL A 120 -13.06 -0.21 23.86
N VAL A 121 -13.99 0.52 23.24
CA VAL A 121 -13.80 1.12 21.91
C VAL A 121 -12.53 1.97 21.85
N GLY A 122 -12.31 2.83 22.85
CA GLY A 122 -11.12 3.69 22.91
C GLY A 122 -9.81 2.91 23.02
N ALA A 123 -9.77 1.87 23.85
CA ALA A 123 -8.57 1.04 24.03
C ALA A 123 -8.23 0.23 22.77
N VAL A 124 -9.24 -0.35 22.12
CA VAL A 124 -9.05 -1.13 20.87
C VAL A 124 -8.64 -0.20 19.72
N ALA A 125 -9.33 0.92 19.53
CA ALA A 125 -8.99 1.89 18.49
C ALA A 125 -7.57 2.44 18.67
N TYR A 126 -7.18 2.76 19.91
CA TYR A 126 -5.82 3.20 20.21
C TYR A 126 -4.76 2.12 19.93
N SER A 127 -5.06 0.86 20.24
CA SER A 127 -4.15 -0.26 19.94
C SER A 127 -3.96 -0.45 18.43
N VAL A 128 -5.03 -0.30 17.66
CA VAL A 128 -4.99 -0.37 16.18
C VAL A 128 -4.24 0.82 15.58
N ASP A 129 -4.45 2.02 16.11
CA ASP A 129 -3.75 3.24 15.67
C ASP A 129 -2.25 3.16 15.99
N LEU A 130 -1.89 2.65 17.18
CA LEU A 130 -0.51 2.33 17.54
C LEU A 130 0.09 1.28 16.59
N LEU A 131 -0.67 0.23 16.24
CA LEU A 131 -0.24 -0.77 15.25
C LEU A 131 -0.02 -0.15 13.87
N ALA A 132 -0.78 0.88 13.49
CA ALA A 132 -0.61 1.61 12.24
C ALA A 132 0.67 2.47 12.21
N VAL A 133 1.18 2.87 13.38
CA VAL A 133 2.47 3.59 13.52
C VAL A 133 3.67 2.65 13.43
N VAL A 134 3.49 1.34 13.65
CA VAL A 134 4.59 0.36 13.64
C VAL A 134 5.29 0.34 12.26
N PRO A 135 6.63 0.44 12.21
CA PRO A 135 7.38 0.30 10.97
C PRO A 135 7.12 -1.04 10.28
N SER A 136 6.93 -1.04 8.96
CA SER A 136 6.62 -2.24 8.17
C SER A 136 7.66 -3.36 8.33
N ILE A 137 8.92 -3.01 8.63
CA ILE A 137 10.00 -3.98 8.85
C ILE A 137 9.78 -4.85 10.09
N ILE A 138 9.16 -4.30 11.14
CA ILE A 138 8.90 -5.04 12.38
C ILE A 138 7.84 -6.11 12.12
N CYS A 139 6.79 -5.78 11.36
CA CYS A 139 5.78 -6.74 10.95
C CYS A 139 6.39 -7.87 10.09
N GLY A 140 7.32 -7.55 9.20
CA GLY A 140 8.02 -8.55 8.38
C GLY A 140 8.89 -9.50 9.23
N VAL A 141 9.70 -8.95 10.13
CA VAL A 141 10.56 -9.73 11.01
C VAL A 141 9.74 -10.55 12.01
N TRP A 142 8.68 -9.99 12.59
CA TRP A 142 7.76 -10.72 13.46
C TRP A 142 7.09 -11.88 12.72
N GLY A 143 6.62 -11.65 11.49
CA GLY A 143 6.06 -12.70 10.63
C GLY A 143 7.05 -13.83 10.41
N TRP A 144 8.33 -13.51 10.13
CA TRP A 144 9.34 -14.54 10.00
C TRP A 144 9.61 -15.30 11.30
N TYR A 145 9.77 -14.62 12.44
CA TYR A 145 10.10 -15.30 13.70
C TYR A 145 8.94 -16.11 14.29
N VAL A 146 7.69 -15.64 14.16
CA VAL A 146 6.52 -16.26 14.80
C VAL A 146 5.73 -17.12 13.83
N LEU A 147 5.51 -16.66 12.59
CA LEU A 147 4.68 -17.40 11.64
C LEU A 147 5.46 -18.54 10.98
N ALA A 148 6.76 -18.38 10.70
CA ALA A 148 7.55 -19.45 10.06
C ALA A 148 7.55 -20.78 10.84
N PRO A 149 7.80 -20.83 12.17
CA PRO A 149 7.73 -22.10 12.90
C PRO A 149 6.32 -22.68 12.96
N GLN A 150 5.27 -21.85 12.90
CA GLN A 150 3.87 -22.31 12.86
C GLN A 150 3.49 -22.91 11.49
N LEU A 151 4.18 -22.48 10.43
CA LEU A 151 4.02 -23.03 9.09
C LEU A 151 4.79 -24.35 8.89
N CYS A 152 5.89 -24.58 9.61
CA CYS A 152 6.67 -25.83 9.55
C CYS A 152 5.83 -27.13 9.67
N PRO A 153 4.90 -27.30 10.64
CA PRO A 153 4.09 -28.52 10.71
C PRO A 153 3.22 -28.69 9.46
N ILE A 154 2.70 -27.58 8.91
CA ILE A 154 1.88 -27.61 7.69
C ILE A 154 2.73 -28.00 6.48
N THR A 155 3.94 -27.45 6.34
CA THR A 155 4.84 -27.81 5.23
C THR A 155 5.29 -29.26 5.33
N THR A 156 5.65 -29.74 6.52
CA THR A 156 6.01 -31.15 6.71
C THR A 156 4.85 -32.12 6.47
N TRP A 157 3.62 -31.69 6.77
CA TRP A 157 2.41 -32.46 6.45
C TRP A 157 2.15 -32.49 4.94
N LEU A 158 2.31 -31.35 4.26
CA LEU A 158 2.20 -31.25 2.81
C LEU A 158 3.24 -32.16 2.11
N ASP A 159 4.49 -32.09 2.55
CA ASP A 159 5.58 -32.90 2.00
C ASP A 159 5.33 -34.39 2.18
N ARG A 160 4.82 -34.83 3.34
CA ARG A 160 4.48 -36.25 3.57
C ARG A 160 3.28 -36.75 2.76
N THR A 161 2.40 -35.86 2.32
CA THR A 161 1.13 -36.22 1.68
C THR A 161 1.20 -36.11 0.15
N LEU A 162 2.02 -35.20 -0.37
CA LEU A 162 2.15 -34.91 -1.80
C LEU A 162 3.45 -35.43 -2.43
N VAL A 163 4.46 -35.81 -1.63
CA VAL A 163 5.70 -36.47 -2.06
C VAL A 163 5.78 -37.85 -1.42
#